data_AF-A0A074VE79-F1
#
_entry.id   AF-A0A074VE79-F1
#
_cell.length_a   1.000
_cell.length_b   1.000
_cell.length_c   1.000
_cell.angle_alpha   90.00
_cell.angle_beta   90.00
_cell.angle_gamma   90.00
#
_symmetry.space_group_name_H-M   'P 1'
#
loop_
_entity.id
_entity.type
_entity.pdbx_description
1 polymer ?
#
loop_
_entity_poly.entity_id
_entity_poly.type
_entity_poly.pdbx_seq_one_letter_code
_entity_poly.pdbx_strand_id
1 'polypeptide(L)'
;MNEEQLLKVHRDPLDPWEPAHAAARIVNNQVALYPHNHDSALAAKQLDALTPFNRKLEPGEQPESINSFLWEFWEVVVNLSQAYEQNGDQAHACIVEIIGELKKIEAQEVTIWGKQTRLWGNLPIFGPVLTELYGKW
;
A
#
# COMPACT_ATOMS: atom_id res chain seq x y z
N MET A 1 3.07 -12.76 -19.81
CA MET A 1 3.29 -11.47 -19.11
C MET A 1 4.31 -11.75 -18.01
N ASN A 2 5.49 -11.12 -18.04
CA ASN A 2 6.56 -11.42 -17.06
C ASN A 2 6.39 -10.57 -15.78
N GLU A 3 6.99 -11.00 -14.66
CA GLU A 3 6.93 -10.30 -13.36
C GLU A 3 7.42 -8.84 -13.46
N GLU A 4 8.41 -8.58 -14.32
CA GLU A 4 8.92 -7.22 -14.58
C GLU A 4 7.90 -6.30 -15.27
N GLN A 5 7.02 -6.83 -16.11
CA GLN A 5 5.94 -6.08 -16.74
C GLN A 5 4.78 -5.85 -15.78
N LEU A 6 4.54 -6.77 -14.84
CA LEU A 6 3.55 -6.62 -13.78
C LEU A 6 3.95 -5.56 -12.74
N LEU A 7 5.25 -5.36 -12.53
CA LEU A 7 5.80 -4.35 -11.63
C LEU A 7 5.91 -2.94 -12.25
N LYS A 8 5.58 -2.77 -13.55
CA LYS A 8 5.57 -1.45 -14.19
C LYS A 8 4.31 -0.68 -13.80
N VAL A 9 4.36 -0.06 -12.62
CA VAL A 9 3.47 1.04 -12.29
C VAL A 9 3.78 2.18 -13.26
N HIS A 10 2.84 2.50 -14.16
CA HIS A 10 2.97 3.63 -15.08
C HIS A 10 2.82 4.92 -14.28
N ARG A 11 3.90 5.69 -14.18
CA ARG A 11 3.94 6.93 -13.39
C ARG A 11 3.45 8.10 -14.23
N ASP A 12 2.53 8.88 -13.67
CA ASP A 12 2.21 10.20 -14.18
C ASP A 12 3.09 11.22 -13.44
N PRO A 13 4.07 11.85 -14.11
CA PRO A 13 4.97 12.82 -13.47
C PRO A 13 4.26 14.12 -13.02
N LEU A 14 3.00 14.32 -13.40
CA LEU A 14 2.18 15.45 -12.95
C LEU A 14 1.29 15.11 -11.74
N ASP A 15 1.28 13.86 -11.30
CA ASP A 15 0.51 13.41 -10.15
C ASP A 15 1.34 13.48 -8.86
N PRO A 16 1.13 14.48 -7.98
CA PRO A 16 1.88 14.60 -6.74
C PRO A 16 1.55 13.49 -5.73
N TRP A 17 0.49 12.70 -5.96
CA TRP A 17 0.02 11.61 -5.10
C TRP A 17 0.15 10.24 -5.80
N GLU A 18 1.06 10.13 -6.77
CA GLU A 18 1.22 8.93 -7.61
C GLU A 18 1.30 7.62 -6.80
N PRO A 19 2.06 7.52 -5.69
CA PRO A 19 2.14 6.28 -4.92
C PRO A 19 0.80 5.90 -4.29
N ALA A 20 0.05 6.89 -3.77
CA ALA A 20 -1.26 6.67 -3.17
C ALA A 20 -2.29 6.22 -4.22
N HIS A 21 -2.33 6.88 -5.39
CA HIS A 21 -3.21 6.48 -6.49
C HIS A 21 -2.84 5.13 -7.07
N ALA A 22 -1.55 4.81 -7.16
CA ALA A 22 -1.06 3.50 -7.58
C ALA A 22 -1.49 2.42 -6.58
N ALA A 23 -1.33 2.66 -5.28
CA ALA A 23 -1.78 1.75 -4.23
C ALA A 23 -3.29 1.51 -4.32
N ALA A 24 -4.09 2.57 -4.50
CA ALA A 24 -5.52 2.46 -4.63
C ALA A 24 -5.93 1.62 -5.85
N ARG A 25 -5.27 1.83 -6.99
CA ARG A 25 -5.49 1.06 -8.22
C ARG A 25 -5.13 -0.42 -8.04
N ILE A 26 -4.00 -0.72 -7.41
CA ILE A 26 -3.57 -2.11 -7.15
C ILE A 26 -4.62 -2.83 -6.31
N VAL A 27 -5.05 -2.22 -5.20
CA VAL A 27 -6.04 -2.83 -4.29
C VAL A 27 -7.40 -2.98 -4.99
N ASN A 28 -7.90 -1.93 -5.65
CA ASN A 28 -9.20 -1.98 -6.36
C ASN A 28 -9.23 -3.06 -7.45
N ASN A 29 -8.13 -3.24 -8.18
CA ASN A 29 -8.03 -4.28 -9.19
C ASN A 29 -8.14 -5.68 -8.58
N GLN A 30 -7.51 -5.92 -7.42
CA GLN A 30 -7.62 -7.21 -6.74
C GLN A 30 -9.02 -7.45 -6.17
N VAL A 31 -9.61 -6.42 -5.56
CA VAL A 31 -10.98 -6.49 -5.03
C VAL A 31 -11.97 -6.84 -6.15
N ALA A 32 -11.85 -6.23 -7.33
CA ALA A 32 -12.70 -6.53 -8.49
C ALA A 32 -12.55 -7.97 -9.02
N LEU A 33 -11.41 -8.61 -8.76
CA LEU A 33 -11.12 -9.99 -9.14
C LEU A 33 -11.36 -10.99 -8.00
N TYR A 34 -11.72 -10.55 -6.80
CA TYR A 34 -11.87 -11.46 -5.67
C TYR A 34 -13.22 -12.21 -5.70
N PRO A 35 -13.31 -13.50 -5.32
CA PRO A 35 -12.22 -14.41 -4.92
C PRO A 35 -11.60 -15.19 -6.09
N HIS A 36 -11.90 -14.82 -7.34
CA HIS A 36 -11.58 -15.60 -8.53
C HIS A 36 -10.63 -14.83 -9.46
N ASN A 37 -9.39 -15.32 -9.56
CA ASN A 37 -8.31 -14.72 -10.36
C ASN A 37 -7.67 -13.48 -9.73
N HIS A 38 -7.86 -13.25 -8.42
CA HIS A 38 -7.01 -12.34 -7.66
C HIS A 38 -5.65 -12.98 -7.37
N ASP A 39 -4.65 -12.15 -7.10
CA ASP A 39 -3.31 -12.53 -6.68
C ASP A 39 -2.83 -11.55 -5.60
N SER A 40 -3.19 -11.85 -4.36
CA SER A 40 -2.82 -11.05 -3.18
C SER A 40 -1.30 -10.94 -3.00
N ALA A 41 -0.55 -11.97 -3.41
CA ALA A 41 0.91 -12.00 -3.28
C ALA A 41 1.57 -11.07 -4.31
N LEU A 42 1.08 -11.07 -5.55
CA LEU A 42 1.52 -10.11 -6.56
C LEU A 42 1.18 -8.68 -6.15
N ALA A 43 -0.03 -8.44 -5.66
CA ALA A 43 -0.44 -7.12 -5.19
C ALA A 43 0.44 -6.62 -4.03
N ALA A 44 0.75 -7.49 -3.06
CA ALA A 44 1.67 -7.16 -1.98
C ALA A 44 3.06 -6.76 -2.51
N LYS A 45 3.63 -7.50 -3.46
CA LYS A 45 4.90 -7.13 -4.11
C LYS A 45 4.82 -5.79 -4.84
N GLN A 46 3.71 -5.53 -5.53
CA GLN A 46 3.48 -4.26 -6.22
C GLN A 46 3.38 -3.09 -5.23
N LEU A 47 2.70 -3.27 -4.09
CA LEU A 47 2.60 -2.25 -3.04
C LEU A 47 3.95 -2.00 -2.35
N ASP A 48 4.73 -3.05 -2.08
CA ASP A 48 6.10 -2.91 -1.54
C ASP A 48 7.02 -2.17 -2.51
N ALA A 49 6.88 -2.41 -3.82
CA ALA A 49 7.62 -1.71 -4.86
C ALA A 49 7.29 -0.21 -4.97
N LEU A 50 6.20 0.27 -4.34
CA LEU A 50 5.90 1.70 -4.24
C LEU A 50 6.69 2.43 -3.16
N THR A 51 7.34 1.69 -2.24
CA THR A 51 8.08 2.31 -1.15
C THR A 51 9.20 3.20 -1.70
N PRO A 52 9.54 4.30 -1.00
CA PRO A 52 10.47 5.30 -1.55
C PRO A 52 11.88 4.78 -1.85
N PHE A 53 12.28 3.64 -1.27
CA PHE A 53 13.58 2.99 -1.50
C PHE A 53 13.53 1.83 -2.51
N ASN A 54 12.36 1.24 -2.79
CA ASN A 54 12.23 0.17 -3.79
C ASN A 54 11.77 0.69 -5.16
N ARG A 55 11.06 1.83 -5.20
CA ARG A 55 10.56 2.37 -6.46
C ARG A 55 11.68 2.98 -7.29
N LYS A 56 11.60 2.77 -8.60
CA LYS A 56 12.48 3.46 -9.56
C LYS A 56 12.08 4.93 -9.60
N LEU A 57 13.04 5.84 -9.47
CA LEU A 57 12.83 7.30 -9.56
C LEU A 57 13.22 7.82 -10.96
N GLU A 58 12.54 8.86 -11.43
CA GLU A 58 12.94 9.54 -12.67
C GLU A 58 14.13 10.47 -12.39
N PRO A 59 14.94 10.82 -13.41
CA PRO A 59 16.03 11.78 -13.23
C PRO A 59 15.52 13.12 -12.66
N GLY A 60 16.03 13.51 -11.49
CA GLY A 60 15.66 14.76 -10.80
C GLY A 60 14.53 14.62 -9.77
N GLU A 61 13.88 13.45 -9.67
CA GLU A 61 12.90 13.17 -8.63
C GLU A 61 13.61 12.84 -7.30
N GLN A 62 13.07 13.36 -6.20
CA GLN A 62 13.49 12.99 -4.85
C GLN A 62 12.40 12.12 -4.23
N PRO A 63 12.76 11.00 -3.59
CA PRO A 63 11.78 10.19 -2.89
C PRO A 63 11.23 10.98 -1.69
N GLU A 64 9.93 10.84 -1.42
CA GLU A 64 9.35 11.31 -0.17
C GLU A 64 9.90 10.53 1.03
N SER A 65 9.65 11.05 2.22
CA SER A 65 10.01 10.33 3.44
C SER A 65 9.17 9.06 3.60
N ILE A 66 9.74 8.00 4.19
CA ILE A 66 8.98 6.78 4.52
C ILE A 66 7.79 7.07 5.43
N ASN A 67 7.85 8.10 6.28
CA ASN A 67 6.72 8.50 7.14
C ASN A 67 5.57 9.05 6.30
N SER A 68 5.87 9.92 5.33
CA SER A 68 4.89 10.51 4.41
C SER A 68 4.24 9.43 3.56
N PHE A 69 5.06 8.57 2.95
CA PHE A 69 4.58 7.45 2.15
C PHE A 69 3.63 6.53 2.94
N LEU A 70 4.05 6.08 4.14
CA LEU A 70 3.23 5.17 4.93
C LEU A 70 1.93 5.83 5.40
N TRP A 71 1.95 7.13 5.64
CA TRP A 71 0.76 7.86 6.05
C TRP A 71 -0.30 7.79 4.96
N GLU A 72 0.06 8.23 3.75
CA GLU A 72 -0.81 8.20 2.57
C GLU A 72 -1.23 6.77 2.21
N PHE A 73 -0.32 5.79 2.32
CA PHE A 73 -0.62 4.39 2.08
C PHE A 73 -1.74 3.88 3.01
N TRP A 74 -1.63 4.15 4.32
CA TRP A 74 -2.66 3.70 5.26
C TRP A 74 -3.97 4.46 5.10
N GLU A 75 -3.92 5.76 4.77
CA GLU A 75 -5.12 6.51 4.40
C GLU A 75 -5.85 5.85 3.22
N VAL A 76 -5.13 5.43 2.18
CA VAL A 76 -5.73 4.70 1.04
C VAL A 76 -6.38 3.39 1.48
N VAL A 77 -5.66 2.55 2.24
CA VAL A 77 -6.18 1.25 2.70
C VAL A 77 -7.46 1.42 3.51
N VAL A 78 -7.46 2.40 4.40
CA VAL A 78 -8.61 2.74 5.24
C VAL A 78 -9.77 3.26 4.40
N ASN A 79 -9.53 4.25 3.53
CA ASN A 79 -10.57 4.86 2.69
C ASN A 79 -11.22 3.82 1.77
N LEU A 80 -10.43 2.89 1.21
CA LEU A 80 -10.96 1.78 0.43
C LEU A 80 -11.81 0.83 1.29
N SER A 81 -11.33 0.48 2.48
CA SER A 81 -12.10 -0.37 3.39
C SER A 81 -13.47 0.24 3.70
N GLN A 82 -13.55 1.56 3.88
CA GLN A 82 -14.81 2.27 4.09
C GLN A 82 -15.70 2.33 2.86
N ALA A 83 -15.12 2.58 1.69
CA ALA A 83 -15.87 2.61 0.43
C ALA A 83 -16.63 1.30 0.17
N TYR A 84 -16.16 0.18 0.73
CA TYR A 84 -16.81 -1.12 0.62
C TYR A 84 -17.75 -1.49 1.78
N GLU A 85 -17.91 -0.66 2.83
CA GLU A 85 -18.65 -1.00 4.07
C GLU A 85 -20.06 -1.57 3.87
N GLN A 86 -20.82 -1.07 2.88
CA GLN A 86 -22.24 -1.47 2.77
C GLN A 86 -22.46 -2.84 2.10
N ASN A 87 -21.47 -3.46 1.45
CA ASN A 87 -21.59 -4.76 0.77
C ASN A 87 -20.24 -5.50 0.61
N GLY A 88 -19.32 -5.34 1.56
CA GLY A 88 -17.88 -5.47 1.31
C GLY A 88 -17.15 -6.69 1.88
N ASP A 89 -17.81 -7.72 2.42
CA ASP A 89 -17.11 -8.82 3.09
C ASP A 89 -15.98 -9.43 2.24
N GLN A 90 -16.20 -9.56 0.93
CA GLN A 90 -15.20 -10.01 -0.05
C GLN A 90 -14.08 -8.99 -0.27
N ALA A 91 -14.40 -7.69 -0.31
CA ALA A 91 -13.41 -6.64 -0.46
C ALA A 91 -12.52 -6.53 0.79
N HIS A 92 -13.11 -6.60 1.98
CA HIS A 92 -12.37 -6.61 3.25
C HIS A 92 -11.51 -7.86 3.37
N ALA A 93 -12.01 -9.03 3.00
CA ALA A 93 -11.22 -10.26 2.94
C ALA A 93 -10.02 -10.12 1.99
N CYS A 94 -10.24 -9.58 0.79
CA CYS A 94 -9.17 -9.31 -0.18
C CYS A 94 -8.10 -8.35 0.39
N ILE A 95 -8.51 -7.23 1.00
CA ILE A 95 -7.59 -6.25 1.61
C ILE A 95 -6.79 -6.91 2.74
N VAL A 96 -7.44 -7.71 3.60
CA VAL A 96 -6.77 -8.45 4.68
C VAL A 96 -5.78 -9.47 4.12
N GLU A 97 -6.12 -10.19 3.05
CA GLU A 97 -5.21 -11.11 2.38
C GLU A 97 -3.98 -10.39 1.81
N ILE A 98 -4.17 -9.24 1.15
CA ILE A 98 -3.06 -8.43 0.61
C ILE A 98 -2.13 -7.97 1.74
N ILE A 99 -2.68 -7.44 2.84
CA ILE A 99 -1.89 -7.05 4.02
C ILE A 99 -1.17 -8.26 4.61
N GLY A 100 -1.84 -9.42 4.64
CA GLY A 100 -1.27 -10.69 5.08
C GLY A 100 -0.06 -11.11 4.25
N GLU A 101 -0.14 -10.99 2.92
CA GLU A 101 0.98 -11.24 2.01
C GLU A 101 2.09 -10.19 2.13
N LEU A 102 1.74 -8.92 2.33
CA LEU A 102 2.68 -7.82 2.54
C LEU A 102 3.56 -8.07 3.79
N LYS A 103 2.97 -8.63 4.85
CA LYS A 103 3.70 -9.03 6.06
C LYS A 103 4.68 -10.20 5.86
N LYS A 104 4.55 -10.97 4.78
CA LYS A 104 5.45 -12.08 4.45
C LYS A 104 6.67 -11.64 3.64
N ILE A 105 6.64 -10.44 3.07
CA ILE A 105 7.80 -9.85 2.40
C ILE A 105 8.90 -9.66 3.45
N GLU A 106 10.15 -9.92 3.05
CA GLU A 106 11.30 -9.77 3.93
C GLU A 106 11.34 -8.34 4.47
N ALA A 107 11.23 -8.22 5.79
CA ALA A 107 11.02 -6.93 6.41
C ALA A 107 12.31 -6.11 6.41
N GLN A 108 12.32 -5.02 5.64
CA GLN A 108 13.39 -4.04 5.67
C GLN A 108 13.34 -3.21 6.97
N GLU A 109 14.50 -2.95 7.57
CA GLU A 109 14.60 -2.05 8.71
C GLU A 109 14.53 -0.59 8.25
N VAL A 110 13.52 0.13 8.75
CA VAL A 110 13.29 1.55 8.45
C VAL A 110 13.21 2.35 9.74
N THR A 111 13.56 3.63 9.71
CA THR A 111 13.41 4.54 10.84
C THR A 111 12.16 5.38 10.66
N ILE A 112 11.21 5.24 11.58
CA ILE A 112 9.92 5.93 11.59
C ILE A 112 9.81 6.70 12.90
N TRP A 113 9.63 8.02 12.80
CA TRP A 113 9.60 8.94 13.95
C TRP A 113 10.71 8.69 14.99
N GLY A 114 11.94 8.44 14.51
CA GLY A 114 13.11 8.19 15.36
C GLY A 114 13.22 6.79 15.96
N LYS A 115 12.32 5.85 15.60
CA LYS A 115 12.36 4.45 16.03
C LYS A 115 12.65 3.52 14.86
N GLN A 116 13.59 2.60 15.05
CA GLN A 116 13.78 1.50 14.10
C GLN A 116 12.60 0.54 14.16
N THR A 117 12.11 0.15 12.98
CA THR A 117 11.02 -0.82 12.85
C THR A 117 11.19 -1.65 11.59
N ARG A 118 10.62 -2.85 11.64
CA ARG A 118 10.50 -3.75 10.49
C ARG A 118 9.31 -3.33 9.65
N LEU A 119 9.59 -2.87 8.44
CA LEU A 119 8.59 -2.51 7.45
C LEU A 119 7.67 -3.71 7.20
N TRP A 120 6.37 -3.45 7.09
CA TRP A 120 5.28 -4.44 6.96
C TRP A 120 5.08 -5.39 8.13
N GLY A 121 6.13 -6.00 8.69
CA GLY A 121 6.02 -6.95 9.80
C GLY A 121 5.27 -6.39 11.03
N ASN A 122 5.52 -5.11 11.34
CA ASN A 122 4.89 -4.42 12.47
C ASN A 122 3.74 -3.48 12.07
N LEU A 123 3.38 -3.40 10.78
CA LEU A 123 2.41 -2.44 10.23
C LEU A 123 2.59 -1.03 10.82
N PRO A 124 3.79 -0.43 10.66
CA PRO A 124 4.13 0.80 11.35
C PRO A 124 3.13 1.91 11.00
N ILE A 125 2.83 2.76 11.98
CA ILE A 125 1.93 3.93 11.93
C ILE A 125 0.47 3.67 11.55
N PHE A 126 0.05 2.42 11.30
CA PHE A 126 -1.34 2.08 11.02
C PHE A 126 -2.31 2.50 12.15
N GLY A 127 -1.99 2.17 13.40
CA GLY A 127 -2.79 2.57 14.56
C GLY A 127 -2.93 4.08 14.74
N PRO A 128 -1.84 4.86 14.68
CA PRO A 128 -1.89 6.33 14.61
C PRO A 128 -2.80 6.87 13.50
N VAL A 129 -2.68 6.36 12.26
CA VAL A 129 -3.53 6.80 11.13
C VAL A 129 -5.01 6.52 11.41
N LEU A 130 -5.36 5.32 11.88
CA LEU A 130 -6.72 5.00 12.29
C LEU A 130 -7.25 5.94 13.39
N THR A 131 -6.40 6.29 14.36
CA THR A 131 -6.78 7.16 15.47
C THR A 131 -6.99 8.60 15.01
N GLU A 132 -6.19 9.10 14.08
CA GLU A 132 -6.36 10.46 13.56
C GLU A 132 -7.63 10.59 12.72
N LEU A 133 -7.87 9.61 11.84
CA LEU A 133 -9.04 9.61 10.97
C LEU A 133 -10.36 9.37 11.74
N TYR A 134 -10.35 8.55 12.80
CA TYR A 134 -11.60 8.10 13.47
C TYR A 134 -11.60 8.12 14.99
N GLY A 135 -10.51 8.53 15.65
CA GLY A 135 -10.40 8.57 17.12
C GLY A 135 -11.21 9.68 17.79
N LYS A 136 -12.18 10.28 17.09
CA LYS A 136 -13.16 11.19 17.68
C LYS A 136 -14.28 10.35 18.30
N TRP A 137 -14.15 10.12 19.60
CA TRP A 137 -15.21 9.60 20.48
C TRP A 137 -16.14 10.74 20.92
#